data_AF-A0A554IMB4-F1
#
_entry.id   AF-A0A554IMB4-F1
#
_cell.length_a   1.000
_cell.length_b   1.000
_cell.length_c   1.000
_cell.angle_alpha   90.00
_cell.angle_beta   90.00
_cell.angle_gamma   90.00
#
_symmetry.space_group_name_H-M   'P 1'
#
loop_
_entity.id
_entity.type
_entity.pdbx_description
1 polymer ?
#
loop_
_entity_poly.entity_id
_entity_poly.type
_entity_poly.pdbx_seq_one_letter_code
_entity_poly.pdbx_strand_id
1 'polypeptide(L)'
;MHAIESEQSPFHIPPTPKFVEEIAARKTTEAREGKTVLLFSDINPSELVADDEMMFERVMRGEQLPSDQEFSEYRKRVIESGNKSRKGLCAYLANMLMVQRYRKKEL
;
A
#
# COMPACT_ATOMS: atom_id res chain seq x y z
N MET A 1 -0.33 -41.66 2.72
CA MET A 1 0.46 -40.44 2.95
C MET A 1 -0.37 -39.27 2.44
N HIS A 2 -1.05 -38.55 3.32
CA HIS A 2 -1.76 -37.34 2.92
C HIS A 2 -0.74 -36.20 2.88
N ALA A 3 -0.55 -35.62 1.70
CA ALA A 3 0.20 -34.39 1.55
C ALA A 3 -0.58 -33.30 2.29
N ILE A 4 0.03 -32.75 3.34
CA ILE A 4 -0.45 -31.55 3.99
C ILE A 4 -0.03 -30.42 3.05
N GLU A 5 -0.92 -30.03 2.15
CA GLU A 5 -0.80 -28.76 1.45
C GLU A 5 -0.77 -27.70 2.55
N SER A 6 0.43 -27.17 2.81
CA SER A 6 0.62 -26.10 3.77
C SER A 6 -0.17 -24.92 3.25
N GLU A 7 -1.34 -24.67 3.84
CA GLU A 7 -2.14 -23.47 3.59
C GLU A 7 -1.21 -22.27 3.80
N GLN A 8 -0.70 -21.72 2.70
CA GLN A 8 0.05 -20.48 2.74
C GLN A 8 -0.90 -19.45 3.33
N SER A 9 -0.51 -18.89 4.47
CA SER A 9 -1.22 -17.78 5.09
C SER A 9 -1.63 -16.78 3.99
N PRO A 10 -2.91 -16.39 3.88
CA PRO A 10 -3.41 -15.58 2.75
C PRO A 10 -2.75 -14.19 2.63
N PHE A 11 -1.84 -13.88 3.54
CA PHE A 11 -1.13 -12.61 3.69
C PHE A 11 0.22 -12.54 2.93
N HIS A 12 0.56 -13.54 2.11
CA HIS A 12 1.84 -13.58 1.37
C HIS A 12 1.70 -13.61 -0.15
N ILE A 13 0.52 -13.29 -0.70
CA ILE A 13 0.38 -13.16 -2.15
C ILE A 13 1.26 -11.99 -2.61
N PRO A 14 2.28 -12.23 -3.48
CA PRO A 14 3.13 -11.17 -3.97
C PRO A 14 2.31 -10.21 -4.85
N PRO A 15 2.68 -8.93 -4.90
CA PRO A 15 2.02 -7.96 -5.76
C PRO A 15 2.40 -8.22 -7.22
N THR A 16 1.67 -7.62 -8.14
CA THR A 16 2.01 -7.71 -9.56
C THR A 16 3.36 -7.03 -9.86
N PRO A 17 4.13 -7.51 -10.85
CA PRO A 17 5.37 -6.85 -11.27
C PRO A 17 5.16 -5.38 -11.66
N LYS A 18 4.02 -5.07 -12.28
CA LYS A 18 3.66 -3.71 -12.67
C LYS A 18 3.54 -2.77 -11.47
N PHE A 19 2.94 -3.24 -10.37
CA PHE A 19 2.86 -2.45 -9.15
C PHE A 19 4.24 -2.22 -8.52
N VAL A 20 5.07 -3.26 -8.48
CA VAL A 20 6.47 -3.16 -8.00
C VAL A 20 7.24 -2.09 -8.78
N GLU A 21 7.12 -2.09 -10.11
CA GLU A 21 7.72 -1.08 -10.99
C GLU A 21 7.17 0.32 -10.74
N GLU A 22 5.86 0.46 -10.52
CA GLU A 22 5.24 1.77 -10.23
C GLU A 22 5.78 2.39 -8.93
N ILE A 23 5.89 1.60 -7.86
CA ILE A 23 6.44 2.07 -6.59
C ILE A 23 7.92 2.44 -6.73
N ALA A 24 8.70 1.65 -7.49
CA ALA A 24 10.10 1.95 -7.78
C ALA A 24 10.27 3.25 -8.60
N ALA A 25 9.38 3.48 -9.58
CA ALA A 25 9.37 4.70 -10.39
C ALA A 25 9.02 5.93 -9.54
N ARG A 26 8.06 5.82 -8.62
CA ARG A 26 7.70 6.91 -7.68
C ARG A 26 8.86 7.25 -6.76
N LYS A 27 9.54 6.24 -6.20
CA LYS A 27 10.77 6.42 -5.40
C LYS A 27 11.85 7.18 -6.15
N THR A 28 12.11 6.80 -7.40
CA THR A 28 13.10 7.46 -8.27
C THR A 28 12.69 8.91 -8.58
N THR A 29 11.40 9.15 -8.81
CA THR A 29 10.85 10.47 -9.12
C THR A 29 11.00 11.43 -7.95
N GLU A 30 10.68 11.01 -6.72
CA GLU A 30 10.85 11.86 -5.53
C GLU A 30 12.30 12.26 -5.29
N ALA A 31 13.23 11.32 -5.47
CA ALA A 31 14.65 11.58 -5.36
C ALA A 31 15.13 12.59 -6.41
N ARG A 32 14.66 12.46 -7.67
CA ARG A 32 14.99 13.38 -8.76
C ARG A 32 14.40 14.77 -8.56
N GLU A 33 13.19 14.86 -8.04
CA GLU A 33 12.48 16.13 -7.80
C GLU A 33 13.01 16.87 -6.57
N GLY A 34 13.96 16.30 -5.82
CA GLY A 34 14.57 16.94 -4.66
C GLY A 34 13.57 17.27 -3.56
N LYS A 35 12.50 16.48 -3.43
CA LYS A 35 11.47 16.71 -2.41
C LYS A 35 12.10 16.68 -1.03
N THR A 36 11.77 17.67 -0.21
CA THR A 36 12.25 17.77 1.17
C THR A 36 11.75 16.63 2.05
N VAL A 37 10.62 16.01 1.67
CA VAL A 37 10.06 14.81 2.31
C VAL A 37 9.95 13.72 1.25
N LEU A 38 10.66 12.61 1.45
CA LEU A 38 10.65 11.45 0.56
C LEU A 38 9.71 10.38 1.11
N LEU A 39 8.50 10.28 0.56
CA LEU A 39 7.44 9.38 1.03
C LEU A 39 7.71 7.91 0.64
N PHE A 40 8.50 7.68 -0.42
CA PHE A 40 8.80 6.34 -0.95
C PHE A 40 10.27 5.90 -0.73
N SER A 41 11.12 6.75 -0.16
CA SER A 41 12.56 6.46 0.02
C SER A 41 12.84 5.18 0.81
N ASP A 42 12.07 4.94 1.87
CA ASP A 42 12.23 3.78 2.75
C ASP A 42 11.34 2.59 2.37
N ILE A 43 10.58 2.69 1.28
CA ILE A 43 9.73 1.59 0.81
C ILE A 43 10.57 0.69 -0.10
N ASN A 44 10.61 -0.61 0.23
CA ASN A 44 11.09 -1.66 -0.63
C ASN A 44 9.91 -2.33 -1.36
N PRO A 45 9.77 -2.16 -2.68
CA PRO A 45 8.64 -2.73 -3.44
C PRO A 45 8.50 -4.25 -3.33
N SER A 46 9.61 -4.99 -3.15
CA SER A 46 9.57 -6.45 -3.04
C SER A 46 9.02 -6.96 -1.71
N GLU A 47 8.84 -6.07 -0.73
CA GLU A 47 8.30 -6.37 0.60
C GLU A 47 6.80 -6.09 0.72
N LEU A 48 6.19 -5.56 -0.34
CA LEU A 48 4.76 -5.31 -0.43
C LEU A 48 4.02 -6.59 -0.83
N VAL A 49 2.70 -6.61 -0.64
CA VAL A 49 1.83 -7.74 -0.98
C VAL A 49 0.61 -7.27 -1.78
N ALA A 50 -0.14 -8.21 -2.36
CA ALA A 50 -1.32 -7.91 -3.18
C ALA A 50 -2.39 -7.05 -2.45
N ASP A 51 -2.55 -7.20 -1.13
CA ASP A 51 -3.45 -6.35 -0.32
C ASP A 51 -3.01 -4.87 -0.35
N ASP A 52 -1.70 -4.61 -0.39
CA ASP A 52 -1.16 -3.25 -0.49
C ASP A 52 -1.41 -2.65 -1.88
N GLU A 53 -1.23 -3.46 -2.93
CA GLU A 53 -1.52 -3.07 -4.32
C GLU A 53 -3.01 -2.71 -4.49
N MET A 54 -3.91 -3.58 -4.03
CA MET A 54 -5.35 -3.34 -4.11
C MET A 54 -5.74 -2.04 -3.39
N MET A 55 -5.23 -1.82 -2.18
CA MET A 55 -5.53 -0.60 -1.43
C MET A 55 -4.95 0.63 -2.12
N PHE A 56 -3.75 0.53 -2.66
CA PHE A 56 -3.12 1.59 -3.42
C PHE A 56 -3.93 1.97 -4.67
N GLU A 57 -4.33 0.99 -5.49
CA GLU A 57 -5.11 1.25 -6.69
C GLU A 57 -6.44 1.93 -6.37
N ARG A 58 -7.17 1.47 -5.33
CA ARG A 58 -8.44 2.09 -4.91
C ARG A 58 -8.27 3.55 -4.49
N VAL A 59 -7.25 3.85 -3.70
CA VAL A 59 -6.97 5.22 -3.23
C VAL A 59 -6.50 6.12 -4.38
N MET A 60 -5.66 5.61 -5.28
CA MET A 60 -5.07 6.40 -6.36
C MET A 60 -6.04 6.66 -7.51
N ARG A 61 -6.88 5.67 -7.87
CA ARG A 61 -7.89 5.83 -8.94
C ARG A 61 -9.08 6.66 -8.46
N GLY A 62 -9.44 6.57 -7.18
CA GLY A 62 -10.49 7.40 -6.58
C GLY A 62 -11.91 7.11 -7.07
N GLU A 63 -12.14 6.09 -7.91
CA GLU A 63 -13.47 5.69 -8.37
C GLU A 63 -14.31 5.17 -7.20
N GLN A 64 -13.77 4.23 -6.43
CA GLN A 64 -14.36 3.70 -5.21
C GLN A 64 -13.31 3.68 -4.09
N LEU A 65 -13.34 4.75 -3.27
CA LEU A 65 -12.45 4.86 -2.12
C LEU A 65 -12.76 3.78 -1.09
N PRO A 66 -11.75 3.30 -0.34
CA PRO A 66 -12.00 2.46 0.82
C PRO A 66 -12.81 3.21 1.88
N SER A 67 -13.80 2.53 2.43
CA SER A 67 -14.51 2.98 3.63
C SER A 67 -13.57 3.02 4.83
N ASP A 68 -14.00 3.68 5.91
CA ASP A 68 -13.23 3.74 7.16
C ASP A 68 -12.96 2.38 7.76
N GLN A 69 -13.95 1.49 7.73
CA GLN A 69 -13.81 0.14 8.25
C GLN A 69 -12.78 -0.65 7.45
N GLU A 70 -12.88 -0.64 6.11
CA GLU A 70 -11.93 -1.35 5.23
C GLU A 70 -10.49 -0.85 5.41
N PHE A 71 -10.30 0.48 5.50
CA PHE A 71 -8.97 1.04 5.69
C PHE A 71 -8.42 0.78 7.10
N SER A 72 -9.29 0.79 8.12
CA SER A 72 -8.92 0.46 9.50
C SER A 72 -8.44 -0.99 9.62
N GLU A 73 -9.15 -1.93 8.99
CA GLU A 73 -8.76 -3.34 8.96
C GLU A 73 -7.45 -3.56 8.22
N TYR A 74 -7.26 -2.92 7.08
CA TYR A 74 -5.98 -2.90 6.36
C TYR A 74 -4.84 -2.38 7.22
N ARG A 75 -5.04 -1.23 7.87
CA ARG A 75 -4.05 -0.64 8.77
C ARG A 75 -3.69 -1.59 9.92
N LYS A 76 -4.67 -2.26 10.51
CA LYS A 76 -4.45 -3.25 11.57
C LYS A 76 -3.55 -4.39 11.08
N ARG A 77 -3.86 -4.98 9.92
CA ARG A 77 -3.03 -6.04 9.30
C ARG A 77 -1.59 -5.57 9.02
N VAL A 78 -1.43 -4.35 8.52
CA VAL A 78 -0.10 -3.77 8.26
C VAL A 78 0.69 -3.59 9.56
N ILE A 79 0.06 -3.10 10.64
CA ILE A 79 0.71 -2.94 11.94
C ILE A 79 1.16 -4.30 12.49
N GLU A 80 0.26 -5.30 12.46
CA GLU A 80 0.50 -6.66 12.93
C GLU A 80 1.62 -7.36 12.13
N SER A 81 1.79 -7.05 10.85
CA SER A 81 2.85 -7.63 10.01
C SER A 81 4.27 -7.23 10.44
N GLY A 82 4.43 -6.16 11.21
CA GLY A 82 5.75 -5.63 11.59
C GLY A 82 6.56 -4.99 10.44
N ASN A 83 6.15 -5.14 9.18
CA ASN A 83 6.90 -4.75 7.99
C ASN A 83 6.97 -3.22 7.81
N LYS A 84 8.19 -2.68 7.71
CA LYS A 84 8.44 -1.23 7.58
C LYS A 84 7.99 -0.66 6.24
N SER A 85 8.26 -1.37 5.13
CA SER A 85 7.83 -0.97 3.79
C SER A 85 6.31 -0.85 3.68
N ARG A 86 5.59 -1.84 4.22
CA ARG A 86 4.12 -1.81 4.29
C ARG A 86 3.59 -0.67 5.15
N LYS A 87 4.22 -0.42 6.32
CA LYS A 87 3.86 0.72 7.19
C LYS A 87 4.07 2.07 6.51
N GLY A 88 5.19 2.21 5.77
CA GLY A 88 5.47 3.42 4.99
C GLY A 88 4.41 3.66 3.93
N LEU A 89 4.06 2.63 3.15
CA LEU A 89 3.00 2.74 2.16
C LEU A 89 1.63 3.04 2.80
N CYS A 90 1.28 2.38 3.91
CA CYS A 90 0.03 2.63 4.62
C CYS A 90 -0.09 4.09 5.10
N ALA A 91 1.00 4.68 5.60
CA ALA A 91 1.02 6.10 6.00
C ALA A 91 0.81 7.03 4.80
N TYR A 92 1.46 6.73 3.66
CA TYR A 92 1.23 7.45 2.40
C TYR A 92 -0.24 7.38 1.97
N LEU A 93 -0.83 6.18 2.00
CA LEU A 93 -2.23 5.96 1.60
C LEU A 93 -3.21 6.67 2.52
N ALA A 94 -2.94 6.75 3.83
CA ALA A 94 -3.78 7.48 4.76
C ALA A 94 -3.85 8.98 4.42
N ASN A 95 -2.71 9.59 4.10
CA ASN A 95 -2.64 10.99 3.68
C ASN A 95 -3.38 11.21 2.35
N MET A 96 -3.17 10.32 1.37
CA MET A 96 -3.85 10.41 0.08
C MET A 96 -5.36 10.22 0.21
N LEU A 97 -5.82 9.30 1.05
CA LEU A 97 -7.24 9.07 1.31
C LEU A 97 -7.90 10.32 1.88
N MET A 98 -7.25 11.01 2.84
CA MET A 98 -7.72 12.28 3.38
C MET A 98 -7.86 13.35 2.29
N VAL A 99 -6.85 13.50 1.42
CA VAL A 99 -6.89 14.45 0.31
C VAL A 99 -8.02 14.12 -0.67
N GLN A 100 -8.22 12.84 -1.01
CA GLN A 100 -9.27 12.43 -1.93
C GLN A 100 -10.67 12.69 -1.35
N ARG A 101 -10.89 12.36 -0.08
CA ARG A 101 -12.17 12.64 0.60
C ARG A 101 -12.46 14.12 0.72
N TYR A 102 -11.44 14.94 1.01
CA TYR A 102 -11.56 16.39 1.00
C TYR A 102 -12.01 16.91 -0.37
N ARG A 103 -11.38 16.44 -1.46
CA ARG A 103 -11.76 16.82 -2.83
C ARG A 103 -13.19 16.42 -3.19
N LYS A 104 -13.66 15.28 -2.66
CA LYS A 104 -15.03 14.79 -2.85
C LYS A 104 -16.08 15.41 -1.92
N LYS A 105 -15.67 16.25 -0.95
CA LYS A 105 -16.53 16.82 0.10
C LYS A 105 -17.17 15.75 1.00
N GLU A 106 -16.43 14.67 1.26
CA GLU A 106 -16.84 13.54 2.12
C GLU A 106 -16.20 13.63 3.53
N LEU A 107 -15.72 14.81 3.93
CA LEU A 107 -15.16 15.11 5.26
C LEU A 107 -16.05 16.06 6.04
#